data_AF-A0A087V1T0-F1
#
_entry.id   AF-A0A087V1T0-F1
#
_cell.length_a   1.000
_cell.length_b   1.000
_cell.length_c   1.000
_cell.angle_alpha   90.00
_cell.angle_beta   90.00
_cell.angle_gamma   90.00
#
_symmetry.space_group_name_H-M   'P 1'
#
loop_
_entity.id
_entity.type
_entity.pdbx_description
1 polymer ?
#
loop_
_entity_poly.entity_id
_entity_poly.type
_entity_poly.pdbx_seq_one_letter_code
_entity_poly.pdbx_strand_id
1 'polypeptide(L)'
;MAVESVLQFSGLNLLSAPLSKSTLDKWPACVKNNYSESVASMNIRCHYSGEIDGLLAASDDSEEFMKNISNQLLLNLSDTWHDKNSEAHDKCIYRV
;
A
#
# COMPACT_ATOMS: atom_id res chain seq x y z
N MET A 1 7.74 -16.55 11.29
CA MET A 1 9.13 -16.33 10.86
C MET A 1 9.31 -15.09 9.99
N ALA A 2 8.76 -15.01 8.77
CA ALA A 2 9.02 -13.84 7.89
C ALA A 2 8.42 -12.52 8.42
N VAL A 3 7.13 -12.49 8.75
CA VAL A 3 6.45 -11.29 9.31
C VAL A 3 7.07 -10.88 10.64
N GLU A 4 7.36 -11.85 11.50
CA GLU A 4 8.02 -11.61 12.77
C GLU A 4 9.40 -10.98 12.60
N SER A 5 10.21 -11.46 11.65
CA SER A 5 11.52 -10.87 11.35
C SER A 5 11.41 -9.42 10.86
N VAL A 6 10.48 -9.17 9.93
CA VAL A 6 10.23 -7.81 9.42
C VAL A 6 9.83 -6.86 10.55
N LEU A 7 8.99 -7.31 11.49
CA LEU A 7 8.59 -6.50 12.64
C LEU A 7 9.71 -6.40 13.68
N GLN A 8 10.42 -7.48 14.02
CA GLN A 8 11.48 -7.41 15.04
C GLN A 8 12.64 -6.50 14.61
N PHE A 9 12.99 -6.51 13.33
CA PHE A 9 14.10 -5.73 12.77
C PHE A 9 13.65 -4.49 11.99
N SER A 10 12.41 -4.07 12.19
CA SER A 10 11.87 -2.86 11.59
C SER A 10 12.58 -1.63 12.19
N GLY A 11 13.05 -0.70 11.37
CA GLY A 11 13.71 0.52 11.83
C GLY A 11 12.79 1.48 12.60
N LEU A 12 13.36 2.62 13.00
CA LEU A 12 12.57 3.72 13.57
C LEU A 12 11.65 4.33 12.52
N ASN A 13 10.45 4.74 12.92
CA ASN A 13 9.57 5.50 12.05
C ASN A 13 10.07 6.93 11.85
N LEU A 14 9.49 7.63 10.86
CA LEU A 14 9.91 8.97 10.45
C LEU A 14 9.88 9.99 11.61
N LEU A 15 8.93 9.85 12.54
CA LEU A 15 8.81 10.74 13.70
C LEU A 15 9.84 10.46 14.79
N SER A 16 10.30 9.21 14.88
CA SER A 16 11.20 8.73 15.94
C SER A 16 12.67 8.75 15.52
N ALA A 17 12.96 8.62 14.23
CA ALA A 17 14.32 8.68 13.67
C ALA A 17 15.15 9.90 14.10
N PRO A 18 14.60 11.13 14.21
CA PRO A 18 15.39 12.29 14.63
C PRO A 18 15.56 12.43 16.15
N LEU A 19 14.92 11.58 16.97
CA LEU A 19 14.94 11.71 18.42
C LEU A 19 16.22 11.14 19.05
N SER A 20 16.58 11.67 20.22
CA SER A 20 17.75 11.17 20.96
C SER A 20 17.50 9.76 21.49
N LYS A 21 18.57 8.97 21.60
CA LYS A 21 18.53 7.62 22.19
C LYS A 21 17.93 7.62 23.60
N SER A 22 18.27 8.61 24.43
CA SER A 22 17.73 8.75 25.79
C SER A 22 16.21 8.95 25.84
N THR A 23 15.62 9.52 24.79
CA THR A 23 14.16 9.65 24.62
C THR A 23 13.58 8.32 24.15
N LEU A 24 14.18 7.71 23.12
CA LEU A 24 13.73 6.47 22.52
C LEU A 24 13.77 5.28 23.48
N ASP A 25 14.74 5.23 24.40
CA ASP A 25 14.87 4.15 25.39
C ASP A 25 13.68 4.09 26.35
N LYS A 26 12.98 5.22 26.56
CA LYS A 26 11.77 5.28 27.39
C LYS A 26 10.50 4.87 26.65
N TRP A 27 10.55 4.82 25.31
CA TRP A 27 9.38 4.58 24.48
C TRP A 27 9.25 3.10 24.11
N PRO A 28 8.02 2.56 24.09
CA PRO A 28 7.77 1.19 23.65
C PRO A 28 8.06 1.04 22.16
N ALA A 29 8.47 -0.16 21.75
CA ALA A 29 8.84 -0.48 20.36
C ALA A 29 7.72 -0.14 19.37
N CYS A 30 6.45 -0.45 19.71
CA CYS A 30 5.30 -0.18 18.85
C CYS A 30 5.06 1.30 18.50
N VAL A 31 5.61 2.23 19.29
CA VAL A 31 5.48 3.68 19.05
C VAL A 31 6.65 4.21 18.24
N LYS A 32 7.86 3.68 18.45
CA LYS A 32 9.07 4.20 17.81
C LYS A 32 9.46 3.48 16.52
N ASN A 33 9.00 2.24 16.34
CA ASN A 33 9.30 1.43 15.17
C ASN A 33 8.25 1.64 14.06
N ASN A 34 8.59 1.26 12.83
CA ASN A 34 7.74 1.40 11.64
C ASN A 34 6.79 0.21 11.41
N TYR A 35 6.22 -0.35 12.49
CA TYR A 35 5.29 -1.49 12.41
C TYR A 35 4.03 -1.16 11.62
N SER A 36 3.44 0.01 11.87
CA SER A 36 2.21 0.45 11.21
C SER A 36 2.39 0.56 9.70
N GLU A 37 3.50 1.13 9.24
CA GLU A 37 3.82 1.26 7.81
C GLU A 37 3.97 -0.11 7.14
N SER A 38 4.71 -1.03 7.77
CA SER A 38 4.90 -2.38 7.22
C SER A 38 3.58 -3.14 7.11
N VAL A 39 2.73 -3.09 8.15
CA VAL A 39 1.44 -3.78 8.17
C VAL A 39 0.43 -3.11 7.23
N ALA A 40 0.37 -1.78 7.20
CA ALA A 40 -0.52 -1.04 6.31
C ALA A 40 -0.14 -1.25 4.83
N SER A 41 1.15 -1.18 4.50
CA SER A 41 1.65 -1.46 3.15
C SER A 41 1.32 -2.88 2.70
N MET A 42 1.51 -3.87 3.59
CA MET A 42 1.12 -5.26 3.31
C MET A 42 -0.39 -5.37 3.06
N ASN A 43 -1.22 -4.77 3.91
CA ASN A 43 -2.67 -4.81 3.77
C ASN A 43 -3.14 -4.17 2.45
N ILE A 44 -2.61 -3.00 2.10
CA ILE A 44 -2.89 -2.31 0.83
C ILE A 44 -2.56 -3.23 -0.35
N ARG A 45 -1.35 -3.81 -0.37
CA ARG A 45 -0.94 -4.72 -1.45
C ARG A 45 -1.84 -5.93 -1.55
N CYS A 46 -2.11 -6.62 -0.44
CA CYS A 46 -2.97 -7.81 -0.46
C CYS A 46 -4.39 -7.47 -0.93
N HIS A 47 -4.94 -6.36 -0.46
CA HIS A 47 -6.29 -5.94 -0.82
C HIS A 47 -6.41 -5.64 -2.33
N TYR A 48 -5.58 -4.74 -2.85
CA TYR A 48 -5.67 -4.34 -4.26
C TYR A 48 -5.17 -5.43 -5.22
N SER A 49 -4.17 -6.24 -4.83
CA SER A 49 -3.83 -7.45 -5.60
C SER A 49 -5.02 -8.38 -5.74
N GLY A 50 -5.76 -8.62 -4.65
CA GLY A 50 -6.97 -9.45 -4.70
C GLY A 50 -8.09 -8.84 -5.56
N GLU A 51 -8.26 -7.52 -5.55
CA GLU A 51 -9.19 -6.85 -6.47
C GLU A 51 -8.80 -7.05 -7.94
N ILE A 52 -7.52 -6.85 -8.28
CA ILE A 52 -7.01 -7.05 -9.64
C ILE A 52 -7.11 -8.51 -10.07
N ASP A 53 -6.72 -9.44 -9.20
CA ASP A 53 -6.85 -10.88 -9.46
C ASP A 53 -8.32 -11.26 -9.75
N GLY A 54 -9.28 -10.67 -9.02
CA GLY A 54 -10.71 -10.88 -9.27
C GLY A 54 -11.17 -10.33 -10.61
N LEU A 55 -10.69 -9.15 -11.02
CA LEU A 55 -10.99 -8.56 -12.33
C LEU A 55 -10.39 -9.39 -13.48
N LEU A 56 -9.15 -9.86 -13.31
CA LEU A 56 -8.47 -10.70 -14.29
C LEU A 56 -9.07 -12.10 -14.37
N ALA A 57 -9.52 -12.69 -13.26
CA ALA A 57 -10.20 -13.99 -13.27
C ALA A 57 -11.51 -13.96 -14.09
N ALA A 58 -12.17 -12.80 -14.18
CA ALA A 58 -13.34 -12.63 -15.03
C ALA A 58 -13.02 -12.51 -16.53
N SER A 59 -11.74 -12.38 -16.89
CA SER A 59 -11.30 -12.14 -18.28
C SER A 59 -11.21 -13.38 -19.16
N ASP A 60 -11.27 -14.59 -18.57
CA ASP A 60 -11.09 -15.88 -19.26
C ASP A 60 -9.86 -15.90 -20.19
N ASP A 61 -8.75 -15.30 -19.73
CA ASP A 61 -7.47 -15.14 -20.44
C ASP A 61 -7.54 -14.36 -21.78
N SER A 62 -8.63 -13.62 -22.03
CA SER A 62 -8.75 -12.78 -23.22
C SER A 62 -7.83 -11.55 -23.13
N GLU A 63 -6.83 -11.49 -24.03
CA GLU A 63 -5.89 -10.37 -24.13
C GLU A 63 -6.60 -9.02 -24.35
N GLU A 64 -7.67 -9.01 -25.14
CA GLU A 64 -8.46 -7.81 -25.40
C GLU A 64 -9.15 -7.31 -24.13
N PHE A 65 -9.69 -8.22 -23.33
CA PHE A 65 -10.36 -7.87 -22.08
C PHE A 65 -9.36 -7.38 -21.02
N MET A 66 -8.20 -8.04 -20.88
CA MET A 66 -7.13 -7.58 -20.00
C MET A 66 -6.65 -6.18 -20.38
N LYS A 67 -6.44 -5.93 -21.68
CA LYS A 67 -6.08 -4.59 -22.18
C LYS A 67 -7.16 -3.55 -21.89
N ASN A 68 -8.43 -3.92 -22.02
CA ASN A 68 -9.55 -3.05 -21.69
C ASN A 68 -9.58 -2.70 -20.18
N ILE A 69 -9.38 -3.67 -19.29
CA ILE A 69 -9.25 -3.41 -17.84
C ILE A 69 -8.11 -2.45 -17.57
N SER A 70 -6.91 -2.72 -18.10
CA SER A 70 -5.74 -1.85 -17.90
C SER A 70 -6.01 -0.41 -18.36
N ASN A 71 -6.65 -0.24 -19.52
CA ASN A 71 -7.05 1.08 -20.00
C ASN A 71 -8.06 1.75 -19.07
N GLN A 72 -9.06 1.02 -18.59
CA GLN A 72 -10.05 1.56 -17.64
C GLN A 72 -9.42 2.00 -16.33
N LEU A 73 -8.47 1.22 -15.77
CA LEU A 73 -7.77 1.59 -14.54
C LEU A 73 -6.95 2.87 -14.71
N LEU A 74 -6.24 3.00 -15.84
CA LEU A 74 -5.48 4.21 -16.18
C LEU A 74 -6.38 5.43 -16.41
N LEU A 75 -7.54 5.25 -17.06
CA LEU A 75 -8.52 6.31 -17.24
C LEU A 75 -9.10 6.79 -15.91
N ASN A 76 -9.49 5.85 -15.04
CA ASN A 76 -9.98 6.18 -13.69
C ASN A 76 -8.93 6.97 -12.90
N LEU A 77 -7.65 6.56 -12.97
CA LEU A 77 -6.55 7.31 -12.35
C LEU A 77 -6.43 8.72 -12.94
N SER A 78 -6.51 8.85 -14.25
CA SER A 78 -6.48 10.15 -14.95
C SER A 78 -7.63 11.07 -14.50
N ASP A 79 -8.84 10.54 -14.37
CA ASP A 79 -10.01 11.32 -13.93
C ASP A 79 -9.83 11.85 -12.51
N THR A 80 -9.20 11.08 -11.62
CA THR A 80 -8.92 11.55 -10.25
C THR A 80 -8.01 12.78 -10.18
N TRP A 81 -7.10 12.95 -11.14
CA TRP A 81 -6.26 14.15 -11.24
C TRP A 81 -7.05 15.39 -11.66
N HIS A 82 -8.03 15.21 -12.56
CA HIS A 82 -8.89 16.30 -13.02
C HIS A 82 -9.83 16.76 -11.90
N ASP A 83 -10.41 15.80 -11.18
CA ASP A 83 -11.36 16.05 -10.09
C ASP A 83 -10.65 16.48 -8.79
N LYS A 84 -9.33 16.33 -8.70
CA LYS A 84 -8.49 16.60 -7.51
C LYS A 84 -8.99 15.91 -6.25
N ASN A 85 -9.61 14.73 -6.41
CA ASN A 85 -10.14 13.94 -5.30
C ASN A 85 -9.03 13.03 -4.74
N SER A 86 -8.43 13.44 -3.62
CA SER A 86 -7.32 12.71 -3.00
C SER A 86 -7.69 11.29 -2.56
N GLU A 87 -8.90 11.08 -2.01
CA GLU A 87 -9.30 9.76 -1.51
C GLU A 87 -9.52 8.78 -2.68
N ALA A 88 -10.14 9.27 -3.76
CA ALA A 88 -10.29 8.47 -4.97
C ALA A 88 -8.93 8.18 -5.62
N HIS A 89 -8.03 9.18 -5.64
CA HIS A 89 -6.69 9.05 -6.20
C HIS A 89 -5.88 7.95 -5.50
N ASP A 90 -5.87 7.95 -4.16
CA ASP A 90 -5.16 6.93 -3.37
C ASP A 90 -5.66 5.52 -3.69
N LYS A 91 -6.97 5.33 -3.87
CA LYS A 91 -7.53 4.01 -4.23
C LYS A 91 -7.19 3.61 -5.66
N CYS A 92 -7.20 4.55 -6.60
CA CYS A 92 -6.90 4.29 -8.00
C CYS A 92 -5.41 3.98 -8.21
N ILE A 93 -4.51 4.68 -7.54
CA ILE A 93 -3.07 4.48 -7.73
C ILE A 93 -2.60 3.12 -7.22
N TYR A 94 -3.25 2.54 -6.21
CA TYR A 94 -2.90 1.19 -5.73
C TYR A 94 -3.40 0.05 -6.63
N ARG A 95 -4.27 0.34 -7.60
CA ARG A 95 -4.79 -0.63 -8.58
C ARG A 95 -3.97 -0.69 -9.87
N VAL A 96 -3.05 0.25 -10.07
CA VAL A 96 -2.21 0.40 -11.27
C VAL A 96 -0.79 -0.05 -10.96
#